data_AF-A0A0F9WUA1-F1
#
_entry.id   AF-A0A0F9WUA1-F1
#
_cell.length_a   1.000
_cell.length_b   1.000
_cell.length_c   1.000
_cell.angle_alpha   90.00
_cell.angle_beta   90.00
_cell.angle_gamma   90.00
#
_symmetry.space_group_name_H-M   'P 1'
#
loop_
_entity.id
_entity.type
_entity.pdbx_description
1 polymer ?
#
loop_
_entity_poly.entity_id
_entity_poly.type
_entity_poly.pdbx_seq_one_letter_code
_entity_poly.pdbx_strand_id
1 'polypeptide(L)'
;MQDREYVEATMNQFRELIRERTPSPSPAPSPAPSPSPMLLGPWQPPTQAQGPPLPWYPPAYTQQYPYYMYPPYMYPPQQPLVWHPQPSVQVQPAVSPNSAWLQEVLYTPYSDDKDLKQVSDENDLISLRYRVRAEQVVSTPEFRDWAIKAKSKELLVEGNFGYDDCHYISALSLLCATLTQSFRTREEYISTVFFCGCHGKDDQDDDDEDVGGVAIMKSMILQLLKQHHLFDLTGLEKDIKLDSLKAGDIDQICGLFVWLVKRLPRNLMLVCIIDGAVHFEIDVFEDGLQKVIKCLLSLSKDNTVSIPVKVLVTSPIQTEMTGNLFREEGDDDDSRFISLESFPEINYLSAAIESDREMNEQMDAYEGNHE
;
A
#
# COMPACT_ATOMS: atom_id res chain seq x y z
N MET A 1 -26.78 3.30 14.08
CA MET A 1 -27.41 4.41 13.32
C MET A 1 -26.37 5.48 13.01
N GLN A 2 -25.59 5.90 14.01
CA GLN A 2 -24.48 6.86 13.87
C GLN A 2 -23.37 6.43 12.88
N ASP A 3 -22.96 5.15 12.89
CA ASP A 3 -21.94 4.65 11.92
C ASP A 3 -22.40 4.74 10.46
N ARG A 4 -23.71 4.56 10.22
CA ARG A 4 -24.28 4.58 8.88
C ARG A 4 -24.31 5.99 8.31
N GLU A 5 -24.82 6.96 9.08
CA GLU A 5 -24.87 8.37 8.66
C GLU A 5 -23.47 8.93 8.40
N TYR A 6 -22.48 8.50 9.19
CA TYR A 6 -21.11 8.96 9.03
C TYR A 6 -20.40 8.34 7.81
N VAL A 7 -20.55 7.04 7.58
CA VAL A 7 -20.05 6.42 6.34
C VAL A 7 -20.73 7.07 5.14
N GLU A 8 -22.04 7.30 5.19
CA GLU A 8 -22.76 8.02 4.12
C GLU A 8 -22.23 9.46 3.94
N ALA A 9 -21.92 10.19 5.01
CA ALA A 9 -21.31 11.52 4.95
C ALA A 9 -19.88 11.48 4.36
N THR A 10 -19.08 10.49 4.74
CA THR A 10 -17.75 10.24 4.17
C THR A 10 -17.86 9.93 2.67
N MET A 11 -18.84 9.10 2.29
CA MET A 11 -19.08 8.79 0.89
C MET A 11 -19.52 10.05 0.14
N ASN A 12 -20.33 10.91 0.75
CA ASN A 12 -20.66 12.21 0.18
C ASN A 12 -19.43 13.10 0.04
N GLN A 13 -18.52 13.12 1.02
CA GLN A 13 -17.26 13.86 0.91
C GLN A 13 -16.40 13.33 -0.25
N PHE A 14 -16.32 12.01 -0.45
CA PHE A 14 -15.65 11.43 -1.60
C PHE A 14 -16.30 11.86 -2.92
N ARG A 15 -17.65 11.87 -2.98
CA ARG A 15 -18.40 12.38 -4.14
C ARG A 15 -18.13 13.85 -4.42
N GLU A 16 -18.11 14.68 -3.37
CA GLU A 16 -17.79 16.10 -3.51
C GLU A 16 -16.35 16.31 -3.96
N LEU A 17 -15.39 15.51 -3.49
CA LEU A 17 -13.99 15.54 -3.97
C LEU A 17 -13.87 15.17 -5.46
N ILE A 18 -14.76 14.31 -5.97
CA ILE A 18 -14.87 14.02 -7.40
C ILE A 18 -15.46 15.22 -8.15
N ARG A 19 -16.48 15.88 -7.58
CA ARG A 19 -17.25 17.00 -8.19
C ARG A 19 -16.55 18.35 -8.18
N GLU A 20 -15.85 18.73 -7.12
CA GLU A 20 -15.32 20.11 -6.91
C GLU A 20 -14.26 20.54 -7.95
N ARG A 21 -13.78 19.63 -8.81
CA ARG A 21 -12.69 19.93 -9.75
C ARG A 21 -12.87 19.35 -11.15
N THR A 22 -14.11 19.29 -11.65
CA THR A 22 -14.32 19.31 -13.10
C THR A 22 -13.85 20.67 -13.62
N PRO A 23 -12.90 20.74 -14.58
CA PRO A 23 -12.42 22.02 -15.07
C PRO A 23 -13.59 22.79 -15.68
N SER A 24 -13.84 24.02 -15.22
CA SER A 24 -14.76 24.92 -15.91
C SER A 24 -14.38 24.99 -17.39
N PRO A 25 -15.34 24.96 -18.32
CA PRO A 25 -15.04 25.05 -19.74
C PRO A 25 -14.27 26.35 -19.98
N SER A 26 -12.99 26.21 -20.35
CA SER A 26 -12.22 27.35 -20.83
C SER A 26 -12.97 27.95 -22.03
N PRO A 27 -13.08 29.29 -22.13
CA PRO A 27 -13.75 29.91 -23.26
C PRO A 27 -13.11 29.40 -24.55
N ALA A 28 -13.95 28.94 -25.48
CA ALA A 28 -13.54 28.31 -26.72
C ALA A 28 -12.41 29.11 -27.40
N PRO A 29 -11.28 28.49 -27.75
CA PRO A 29 -10.24 29.19 -28.49
C PRO A 29 -10.82 29.68 -29.82
N SER A 30 -10.62 30.97 -30.10
CA SER A 30 -11.02 31.57 -31.37
C SER A 30 -10.43 30.79 -32.55
N PRO A 31 -11.17 30.61 -33.66
CA PRO A 31 -10.72 29.79 -34.77
C PRO A 31 -9.40 30.33 -35.32
N ALA A 32 -8.36 29.48 -35.27
CA ALA A 32 -7.07 29.78 -35.86
C ALA A 32 -7.20 29.93 -37.39
N PRO A 33 -6.49 30.88 -38.02
CA PRO A 33 -6.50 31.03 -39.46
C PRO A 33 -5.87 29.81 -40.14
N SER A 34 -6.42 29.46 -41.30
CA SER A 34 -6.08 28.29 -42.11
C SER A 34 -4.58 28.20 -42.43
N PRO A 35 -3.93 27.03 -42.31
CA PRO A 35 -2.53 26.89 -42.67
C PRO A 35 -2.35 26.98 -44.19
N SER A 36 -1.37 27.77 -44.62
CA SER A 36 -0.90 27.82 -46.00
C SER A 36 -0.19 26.50 -46.36
N PRO A 37 -0.29 26.03 -47.62
CA PRO A 37 0.29 24.75 -48.03
C PRO A 37 1.82 24.82 -48.01
N MET A 38 2.45 24.03 -47.14
CA MET A 38 3.90 23.83 -47.18
C MET A 38 4.27 22.85 -48.29
N LEU A 39 5.13 23.30 -49.20
CA LEU A 39 5.81 22.51 -50.21
C LEU A 39 6.77 21.52 -49.52
N LEU A 40 6.50 20.22 -49.69
CA LEU A 40 7.40 19.13 -49.31
C LEU A 40 8.66 19.18 -50.20
N GLY A 41 9.80 19.49 -49.58
CA GLY A 41 11.12 19.25 -50.17
C GLY A 41 11.47 17.75 -50.17
N PRO A 42 12.37 17.30 -51.05
CA PRO A 42 12.68 15.89 -51.21
C PRO A 42 13.40 15.30 -49.99
N TRP A 43 12.92 14.14 -49.58
CA TRP A 43 13.42 13.32 -48.49
C TRP A 43 14.82 12.77 -48.83
N GLN A 44 15.80 12.93 -47.94
CA GLN A 44 17.11 12.28 -48.03
C GLN A 44 17.22 11.18 -46.94
N PRO A 45 17.68 9.96 -47.29
CA PRO A 45 17.84 8.88 -46.32
C PRO A 45 19.06 9.13 -45.41
N PRO A 46 19.02 8.67 -44.14
CA PRO A 46 20.12 8.86 -43.21
C PRO A 46 21.35 8.01 -43.59
N THR A 47 22.49 8.67 -43.69
CA THR A 47 23.82 8.06 -43.80
C THR A 47 24.17 7.30 -42.53
N GLN A 48 24.50 6.00 -42.68
CA GLN A 48 25.03 5.15 -41.62
C GLN A 48 26.36 5.70 -41.10
N ALA A 49 26.38 6.13 -39.83
CA ALA A 49 27.63 6.38 -39.10
C ALA A 49 28.15 5.05 -38.55
N GLN A 50 29.33 4.63 -39.04
CA GLN A 50 30.07 3.50 -38.50
C GLN A 50 30.73 3.91 -37.17
N GLY A 51 30.28 3.33 -36.06
CA GLY A 51 30.96 3.40 -34.77
C GLY A 51 32.21 2.50 -34.74
N PRO A 52 33.19 2.78 -33.87
CA PRO A 52 34.41 1.98 -33.76
C PRO A 52 34.13 0.58 -33.16
N PRO A 53 34.95 -0.43 -33.50
CA PRO A 53 34.76 -1.80 -33.03
C PRO A 53 35.05 -1.94 -31.53
N LEU A 54 34.21 -2.70 -30.83
CA LEU A 54 34.42 -3.13 -29.45
C LEU A 54 35.58 -4.14 -29.34
N PRO A 55 36.35 -4.13 -28.24
CA PRO A 55 37.43 -5.09 -28.02
C PRO A 55 36.89 -6.50 -27.71
N TRP A 56 37.51 -7.49 -28.36
CA TRP A 56 37.31 -8.92 -28.13
C TRP A 56 37.72 -9.34 -26.72
N TYR A 57 36.84 -10.05 -26.01
CA TYR A 57 37.17 -10.80 -24.79
C TYR A 57 37.45 -12.28 -25.14
N PRO A 58 38.55 -12.87 -24.63
CA PRO A 58 38.81 -14.30 -24.79
C PRO A 58 37.96 -15.15 -23.81
N PRO A 59 37.64 -16.41 -24.16
CA PRO A 59 36.89 -17.30 -23.28
C PRO A 59 37.72 -17.71 -22.06
N ALA A 60 37.04 -17.82 -20.91
CA ALA A 60 37.61 -18.22 -19.64
C ALA A 60 38.15 -19.66 -19.71
N TYR A 61 39.46 -19.80 -19.47
CA TYR A 61 40.09 -21.09 -19.22
C TYR A 61 39.68 -21.61 -17.83
N THR A 62 39.24 -22.85 -17.78
CA THR A 62 39.06 -23.64 -16.56
C THR A 62 40.37 -23.74 -15.79
N GLN A 63 40.46 -23.09 -14.63
CA GLN A 63 41.57 -23.33 -13.70
C GLN A 63 41.32 -24.62 -12.90
N GLN A 64 42.15 -25.63 -13.16
CA GLN A 64 42.34 -26.76 -12.25
C GLN A 64 43.14 -26.29 -11.04
N TYR A 65 42.56 -26.42 -9.85
CA TYR A 65 43.26 -26.22 -8.58
C TYR A 65 44.24 -27.39 -8.33
N PRO A 66 45.51 -27.14 -7.93
CA PRO A 66 46.36 -28.18 -7.41
C PRO A 66 45.99 -28.51 -5.96
N TYR A 67 45.77 -29.80 -5.69
CA TYR A 67 45.73 -30.36 -4.35
C TYR A 67 47.10 -30.15 -3.67
N TYR A 68 47.17 -29.24 -2.69
CA TYR A 68 48.29 -29.19 -1.75
C TYR A 68 48.07 -30.22 -0.64
N MET A 69 48.89 -31.27 -0.66
CA MET A 69 49.10 -32.16 0.48
C MET A 69 49.74 -31.37 1.63
N TYR A 70 49.08 -31.34 2.79
CA TYR A 70 49.69 -30.91 4.05
C TYR A 70 50.63 -32.01 4.59
N PRO A 71 51.86 -31.69 5.02
CA PRO A 71 52.70 -32.62 5.77
C PRO A 71 52.24 -32.73 7.23
N PRO A 72 52.47 -33.88 7.90
CA PRO A 72 52.02 -34.09 9.26
C PRO A 72 53.09 -33.68 10.30
N TYR A 73 52.60 -33.24 11.46
CA TYR A 73 53.27 -33.07 12.76
C TYR A 73 54.14 -31.82 12.99
N MET A 74 53.67 -30.97 13.90
CA MET A 74 54.44 -30.49 15.06
C MET A 74 53.47 -29.90 16.10
N TYR A 75 53.23 -30.63 17.20
CA TYR A 75 52.56 -30.10 18.38
C TYR A 75 53.54 -29.23 19.17
N PRO A 76 53.20 -27.98 19.54
CA PRO A 76 54.00 -27.21 20.49
C PRO A 76 53.84 -27.76 21.92
N PRO A 77 54.87 -27.64 22.77
CA PRO A 77 54.81 -28.11 24.17
C PRO A 77 53.78 -27.30 24.97
N GLN A 78 52.94 -28.01 25.73
CA GLN A 78 51.93 -27.40 26.60
C GLN A 78 52.61 -26.64 27.73
N GLN A 79 52.34 -25.33 27.81
CA GLN A 79 52.59 -24.55 29.02
C GLN A 79 51.50 -24.86 30.05
N PRO A 80 51.82 -24.93 31.35
CA PRO A 80 50.82 -25.14 32.39
C PRO A 80 49.84 -23.95 32.45
N LEU A 81 48.56 -24.27 32.33
CA LEU A 81 47.43 -23.34 32.47
C LEU A 81 47.43 -22.71 33.88
N VAL A 82 47.82 -21.44 33.96
CA VAL A 82 47.55 -20.61 35.14
C VAL A 82 46.07 -20.20 35.06
N TRP A 83 45.26 -20.71 35.99
CA TRP A 83 43.86 -20.29 36.15
C TRP A 83 43.84 -18.83 36.59
N HIS A 84 43.55 -17.92 35.66
CA HIS A 84 43.09 -16.59 36.00
C HIS A 84 41.56 -16.63 36.12
N PRO A 85 40.96 -16.27 37.28
CA PRO A 85 39.52 -16.12 37.35
C PRO A 85 39.11 -15.06 36.33
N GLN A 86 38.30 -15.46 35.33
CA GLN A 86 37.73 -14.51 34.39
C GLN A 86 36.95 -13.46 35.19
N PRO A 87 37.12 -12.15 34.89
CA PRO A 87 36.22 -11.15 35.44
C PRO A 87 34.80 -11.55 35.04
N SER A 88 33.93 -11.65 36.05
CA SER A 88 32.51 -11.93 35.86
C SER A 88 31.98 -11.01 34.76
N VAL A 89 31.61 -11.60 33.62
CA VAL A 89 30.87 -10.89 32.58
C VAL A 89 29.58 -10.43 33.25
N GLN A 90 29.50 -9.14 33.57
CA GLN A 90 28.26 -8.53 34.00
C GLN A 90 27.32 -8.63 32.81
N VAL A 91 26.42 -9.61 32.86
CA VAL A 91 25.26 -9.68 31.96
C VAL A 91 24.49 -8.40 32.22
N GLN A 92 24.56 -7.44 31.29
CA GLN A 92 23.71 -6.26 31.37
C GLN A 92 22.26 -6.73 31.46
N PRO A 93 21.45 -6.17 32.39
CA PRO A 93 20.05 -6.54 32.45
C PRO A 93 19.41 -6.29 31.09
N ALA A 94 18.78 -7.32 30.53
CA ALA A 94 18.08 -7.22 29.25
C ALA A 94 17.11 -6.03 29.34
N VAL A 95 17.28 -5.06 28.43
CA VAL A 95 16.41 -3.88 28.35
C VAL A 95 14.99 -4.39 28.10
N SER A 96 14.08 -4.13 29.04
CA SER A 96 12.67 -4.47 28.86
C SER A 96 12.12 -3.65 27.68
N PRO A 97 11.43 -4.28 26.71
CA PRO A 97 10.84 -3.56 25.58
C PRO A 97 9.88 -2.47 26.07
N ASN A 98 10.07 -1.25 25.56
CA ASN A 98 9.12 -0.15 25.72
C ASN A 98 8.76 0.43 24.34
N SER A 99 7.81 1.37 24.29
CA SER A 99 7.36 1.95 23.03
C SER A 99 8.49 2.62 22.23
N ALA A 100 9.43 3.28 22.89
CA ALA A 100 10.59 3.90 22.24
C ALA A 100 11.54 2.87 21.61
N TRP A 101 11.82 1.77 22.32
CA TRP A 101 12.59 0.65 21.78
C TRP A 101 11.89 0.03 20.55
N LEU A 102 10.57 -0.11 20.62
CA LEU A 102 9.82 -0.69 19.51
C LEU A 102 9.84 0.22 18.28
N GLN A 103 9.75 1.54 18.47
CA GLN A 103 9.90 2.52 17.40
C GLN A 103 11.30 2.50 16.77
N GLU A 104 12.35 2.30 17.58
CA GLU A 104 13.73 2.16 17.09
C GLU A 104 13.92 0.88 16.27
N VAL A 105 13.39 -0.25 16.75
CA VAL A 105 13.49 -1.54 16.05
C VAL A 105 12.67 -1.57 14.76
N LEU A 106 11.49 -0.93 14.80
CA LEU A 106 10.62 -0.83 13.64
C LEU A 106 10.94 0.38 12.77
N TYR A 107 12.02 1.12 13.05
CA TYR A 107 12.34 2.34 12.33
C TYR A 107 12.24 2.10 10.82
N THR A 108 11.47 2.99 10.20
CA THR A 108 11.30 3.12 8.76
C THR A 108 11.13 4.62 8.51
N PRO A 109 11.79 5.21 7.50
CA PRO A 109 11.56 6.59 7.10
C PRO A 109 10.13 6.86 6.59
N TYR A 110 9.34 5.81 6.45
CA TYR A 110 7.93 5.81 6.11
C TYR A 110 7.09 6.76 6.98
N SER A 111 6.21 7.51 6.32
CA SER A 111 5.18 8.30 6.96
C SER A 111 3.91 8.24 6.11
N ASP A 112 2.85 7.68 6.69
CA ASP A 112 1.53 7.59 6.07
C ASP A 112 0.95 8.96 5.69
N ASP A 113 1.31 10.01 6.43
CA ASP A 113 0.91 11.39 6.11
C ASP A 113 1.54 11.87 4.78
N LYS A 114 2.74 11.40 4.43
CA LYS A 114 3.37 11.70 3.12
C LYS A 114 2.62 11.00 2.01
N ASP A 115 2.32 9.70 2.16
CA ASP A 115 1.58 8.93 1.15
C ASP A 115 0.18 9.52 0.93
N LEU A 116 -0.55 9.80 2.01
CA LEU A 116 -1.88 10.41 1.93
C LEU A 116 -1.84 11.76 1.22
N LYS A 117 -0.77 12.55 1.44
CA LYS A 117 -0.56 13.81 0.74
C LYS A 117 -0.26 13.59 -0.74
N GLN A 118 0.64 12.67 -1.08
CA GLN A 118 0.96 12.35 -2.48
C GLN A 118 -0.28 11.91 -3.25
N VAL A 119 -1.05 10.97 -2.68
CA VAL A 119 -2.31 10.49 -3.28
C VAL A 119 -3.28 11.65 -3.52
N SER A 120 -3.40 12.57 -2.56
CA SER A 120 -4.25 13.76 -2.71
C SER A 120 -3.73 14.73 -3.78
N ASP A 121 -2.41 14.89 -3.89
CA ASP A 121 -1.78 15.79 -4.87
C ASP A 121 -1.90 15.24 -6.30
N GLU A 122 -1.97 13.91 -6.47
CA GLU A 122 -2.11 13.25 -7.78
C GLU A 122 -3.57 13.15 -8.29
N ASN A 123 -4.57 13.61 -7.52
CA ASN A 123 -5.99 13.55 -7.89
C ASN A 123 -6.27 14.11 -9.29
N ASP A 124 -5.66 15.25 -9.63
CA ASP A 124 -5.89 15.94 -10.91
C ASP A 124 -5.26 15.21 -12.12
N LEU A 125 -4.32 14.29 -11.87
CA LEU A 125 -3.72 13.43 -12.89
C LEU A 125 -4.61 12.22 -13.22
N ILE A 126 -5.53 11.86 -12.31
CA ILE A 126 -6.40 10.72 -12.47
C ILE A 126 -7.62 11.11 -13.31
N SER A 127 -7.77 10.44 -14.44
CA SER A 127 -8.90 10.65 -15.36
C SER A 127 -10.24 10.57 -14.63
N LEU A 128 -11.13 11.55 -14.89
CA LEU A 128 -12.48 11.61 -14.32
C LEU A 128 -13.24 10.28 -14.53
N ARG A 129 -13.02 9.62 -15.66
CA ARG A 129 -13.63 8.33 -16.00
C ARG A 129 -13.33 7.27 -14.93
N TYR A 130 -12.10 7.24 -14.40
CA TYR A 130 -11.66 6.28 -13.38
C TYR A 130 -12.11 6.71 -12.00
N ARG A 131 -12.11 8.02 -11.70
CA ARG A 131 -12.65 8.56 -10.44
C ARG A 131 -14.12 8.18 -10.24
N VAL A 132 -14.95 8.43 -11.26
CA VAL A 132 -16.38 8.05 -11.24
C VAL A 132 -16.54 6.53 -11.13
N ARG A 133 -15.71 5.73 -11.81
CA ARG A 133 -15.79 4.26 -11.71
C ARG A 133 -15.43 3.77 -10.30
N ALA A 134 -14.39 4.32 -9.67
CA ALA A 134 -14.03 4.01 -8.28
C ALA A 134 -15.14 4.44 -7.30
N GLU A 135 -15.86 5.52 -7.56
CA GLU A 135 -17.04 5.91 -6.77
C GLU A 135 -18.14 4.85 -6.77
N GLN A 136 -18.33 4.13 -7.88
CA GLN A 136 -19.38 3.09 -7.95
C GLN A 136 -19.18 2.00 -6.89
N VAL A 137 -17.94 1.75 -6.45
CA VAL A 137 -17.61 0.82 -5.36
C VAL A 137 -18.42 1.14 -4.10
N VAL A 138 -18.58 2.42 -3.76
CA VAL A 138 -19.26 2.83 -2.53
C VAL A 138 -20.76 2.56 -2.53
N SER A 139 -21.31 2.33 -3.73
CA SER A 139 -22.72 2.03 -3.93
C SER A 139 -23.01 0.53 -3.89
N THR A 140 -22.00 -0.34 -3.87
CA THR A 140 -22.23 -1.78 -3.88
C THR A 140 -22.66 -2.31 -2.50
N PRO A 141 -23.45 -3.40 -2.46
CA PRO A 141 -23.80 -4.07 -1.21
C PRO A 141 -22.58 -4.59 -0.45
N GLU A 142 -21.59 -5.12 -1.15
CA GLU A 142 -20.37 -5.71 -0.58
C GLU A 142 -19.57 -4.66 0.19
N PHE A 143 -19.38 -3.48 -0.43
CA PHE A 143 -18.70 -2.37 0.21
C PHE A 143 -19.48 -1.82 1.40
N ARG A 144 -20.79 -1.63 1.26
CA ARG A 144 -21.64 -1.14 2.37
C ARG A 144 -21.62 -2.11 3.55
N ASP A 145 -21.68 -3.40 3.27
CA ASP A 145 -21.57 -4.44 4.28
C ASP A 145 -20.21 -4.41 4.98
N TRP A 146 -19.14 -4.26 4.19
CA TRP A 146 -17.79 -4.12 4.72
C TRP A 146 -17.63 -2.85 5.55
N ALA A 147 -18.10 -1.69 5.11
CA ALA A 147 -17.87 -0.40 5.78
C ALA A 147 -18.75 -0.21 7.03
N ILE A 148 -20.04 -0.58 6.95
CA ILE A 148 -21.05 -0.17 7.94
C ILE A 148 -21.27 -1.21 9.05
N LYS A 149 -21.21 -2.51 8.73
CA LYS A 149 -21.52 -3.54 9.74
C LYS A 149 -20.44 -3.55 10.83
N ALA A 150 -20.83 -3.55 12.10
CA ALA A 150 -19.91 -3.58 13.25
C ALA A 150 -19.24 -4.96 13.48
N LYS A 151 -18.97 -5.70 12.41
CA LYS A 151 -18.31 -7.01 12.44
C LYS A 151 -17.03 -6.96 11.63
N SER A 152 -16.11 -7.87 11.94
CA SER A 152 -14.96 -8.15 11.09
C SER A 152 -15.43 -8.55 9.70
N LYS A 153 -14.79 -8.00 8.67
CA LYS A 153 -15.08 -8.31 7.28
C LYS A 153 -13.90 -7.91 6.41
N GLU A 154 -13.64 -8.72 5.40
CA GLU A 154 -12.60 -8.53 4.41
C GLU A 154 -13.23 -8.17 3.07
N LEU A 155 -12.55 -7.33 2.29
CA LEU A 155 -12.97 -6.93 0.97
C LEU A 155 -11.76 -6.75 0.06
N LEU A 156 -11.80 -7.37 -1.11
CA LEU A 156 -10.89 -7.10 -2.22
C LEU A 156 -11.64 -6.31 -3.29
N VAL A 157 -11.05 -5.19 -3.73
CA VAL A 157 -11.58 -4.37 -4.83
C VAL A 157 -10.55 -4.32 -5.95
N GLU A 158 -10.90 -4.88 -7.10
CA GLU A 158 -10.05 -4.91 -8.28
C GLU A 158 -10.57 -3.96 -9.35
N GLY A 159 -9.69 -3.07 -9.79
CA GLY A 159 -9.91 -2.13 -10.88
C GLY A 159 -9.87 -2.77 -12.25
N ASN A 160 -10.16 -1.92 -13.25
CA ASN A 160 -9.92 -2.21 -14.65
C ASN A 160 -9.46 -0.92 -15.33
N PHE A 161 -8.42 -0.29 -14.76
CA PHE A 161 -7.97 1.05 -15.19
C PHE A 161 -6.92 1.02 -16.31
N GLY A 162 -6.60 -0.16 -16.86
CA GLY A 162 -5.66 -0.34 -17.98
C GLY A 162 -4.21 -0.01 -17.62
N TYR A 163 -3.25 -0.86 -17.99
CA TYR A 163 -1.84 -0.68 -17.63
C TYR A 163 -1.22 0.64 -18.13
N ASP A 164 -1.62 1.11 -19.32
CA ASP A 164 -1.04 2.33 -19.95
C ASP A 164 -1.51 3.65 -19.32
N ASP A 165 -2.63 3.62 -18.58
CA ASP A 165 -3.19 4.77 -17.87
C ASP A 165 -3.11 4.60 -16.33
N CYS A 166 -2.52 3.49 -15.86
CA CYS A 166 -2.28 3.24 -14.44
C CYS A 166 -0.98 3.93 -14.02
N HIS A 167 -1.10 5.16 -13.54
CA HIS A 167 -0.12 5.70 -12.61
C HIS A 167 -0.04 4.80 -11.37
N TYR A 168 1.10 4.85 -10.67
CA TYR A 168 1.28 4.17 -9.39
C TYR A 168 0.16 4.51 -8.39
N ILE A 169 -0.40 5.72 -8.48
CA ILE A 169 -1.59 6.14 -7.76
C ILE A 169 -2.83 6.03 -8.65
N SER A 170 -3.86 5.37 -8.14
CA SER A 170 -5.10 5.08 -8.87
C SER A 170 -6.32 5.80 -8.29
N ALA A 171 -7.44 5.73 -8.99
CA ALA A 171 -8.72 6.20 -8.45
C ALA A 171 -9.16 5.45 -7.18
N LEU A 172 -8.73 4.18 -7.01
CA LEU A 172 -8.94 3.44 -5.77
C LEU A 172 -8.05 3.96 -4.63
N SER A 173 -6.86 4.46 -4.95
CA SER A 173 -5.99 5.11 -3.98
C SER A 173 -6.66 6.35 -3.37
N LEU A 174 -7.33 7.17 -4.18
CA LEU A 174 -8.14 8.30 -3.69
C LEU A 174 -9.27 7.86 -2.75
N LEU A 175 -9.95 6.77 -3.08
CA LEU A 175 -10.99 6.18 -2.24
C LEU A 175 -10.40 5.73 -0.90
N CYS A 176 -9.27 4.99 -0.92
CA CYS A 176 -8.56 4.54 0.26
C CYS A 176 -8.10 5.71 1.13
N ALA A 177 -7.51 6.77 0.56
CA ALA A 177 -7.10 7.96 1.29
C ALA A 177 -8.28 8.64 1.99
N THR A 178 -9.41 8.80 1.27
CA THR A 178 -10.62 9.42 1.82
C THR A 178 -11.21 8.60 2.96
N LEU A 179 -11.23 7.26 2.81
CA LEU A 179 -11.67 6.34 3.86
C LEU A 179 -10.78 6.43 5.09
N THR A 180 -9.45 6.37 4.92
CA THR A 180 -8.50 6.46 6.03
C THR A 180 -8.68 7.76 6.81
N GLN A 181 -8.72 8.90 6.13
CA GLN A 181 -8.92 10.20 6.77
C GLN A 181 -10.23 10.23 7.57
N SER A 182 -11.29 9.65 7.00
CA SER A 182 -12.61 9.69 7.60
C SER A 182 -12.75 8.75 8.79
N PHE A 183 -12.09 7.58 8.79
CA PHE A 183 -12.05 6.72 9.97
C PHE A 183 -11.22 7.36 11.08
N ARG A 184 -10.14 8.08 10.75
CA ARG A 184 -9.26 8.72 11.74
C ARG A 184 -9.88 9.89 12.50
N THR A 185 -10.98 10.46 12.03
CA THR A 185 -11.71 11.48 12.80
C THR A 185 -12.47 10.89 14.00
N ARG A 186 -12.58 9.56 14.08
CA ARG A 186 -13.39 8.84 15.05
C ARG A 186 -12.51 8.15 16.08
N GLU A 187 -12.77 8.42 17.36
CA GLU A 187 -12.02 7.81 18.46
C GLU A 187 -12.25 6.30 18.59
N GLU A 188 -13.35 5.77 18.02
CA GLU A 188 -13.62 4.33 18.03
C GLU A 188 -12.86 3.56 16.96
N TYR A 189 -12.12 4.24 16.09
CA TYR A 189 -11.44 3.65 14.95
C TYR A 189 -9.94 3.83 15.06
N ILE A 190 -9.21 2.76 14.75
CA ILE A 190 -7.82 2.81 14.38
C ILE A 190 -7.75 2.44 12.91
N SER A 191 -7.24 3.34 12.07
CA SER A 191 -7.11 3.09 10.63
C SER A 191 -5.66 3.14 10.18
N THR A 192 -5.18 2.02 9.66
CA THR A 192 -3.86 1.89 9.03
C THR A 192 -4.03 1.79 7.52
N VAL A 193 -3.11 2.39 6.78
CA VAL A 193 -3.09 2.35 5.32
C VAL A 193 -1.67 2.19 4.80
N PHE A 194 -1.48 1.44 3.74
CA PHE A 194 -0.24 1.41 2.99
C PHE A 194 -0.54 1.51 1.50
N PHE A 195 0.09 2.45 0.81
CA PHE A 195 -0.09 2.68 -0.63
C PHE A 195 1.11 2.08 -1.37
N CYS A 196 1.00 0.84 -1.85
CA CYS A 196 2.11 0.16 -2.52
C CYS A 196 2.66 0.93 -3.72
N GLY A 197 1.82 1.70 -4.40
CA GLY A 197 2.22 2.57 -5.51
C GLY A 197 3.17 3.71 -5.10
N CYS A 198 3.09 4.21 -3.86
CA CYS A 198 4.02 5.23 -3.36
C CYS A 198 5.43 4.70 -3.10
N HIS A 199 5.63 3.37 -3.12
CA HIS A 199 6.88 2.71 -2.70
C HIS A 199 7.44 1.82 -3.84
N GLY A 200 7.42 2.37 -5.07
CA GLY A 200 7.88 1.71 -6.29
C GLY A 200 9.37 1.93 -6.60
N LYS A 201 9.94 1.09 -7.48
CA LYS A 201 11.39 1.00 -7.81
C LYS A 201 12.07 2.26 -8.39
N ASP A 202 11.31 3.31 -8.68
CA ASP A 202 11.83 4.52 -9.32
C ASP A 202 12.45 5.51 -8.32
N ASP A 203 12.16 5.37 -7.02
CA ASP A 203 12.81 6.11 -5.93
C ASP A 203 14.15 5.45 -5.55
N GLN A 204 15.01 5.27 -6.56
CA GLN A 204 16.28 4.55 -6.50
C GLN A 204 17.42 5.33 -5.82
N ASP A 205 17.07 6.38 -5.08
CA ASP A 205 18.00 7.18 -4.29
C ASP A 205 17.78 6.84 -2.81
N ASP A 206 18.65 5.97 -2.31
CA ASP A 206 18.88 5.55 -0.90
C ASP A 206 18.05 4.36 -0.36
N ASP A 207 18.79 3.27 -0.08
CA ASP A 207 18.50 2.13 0.81
C ASP A 207 17.07 1.54 0.79
N ASP A 208 16.94 0.31 0.24
CA ASP A 208 15.75 -0.55 0.06
C ASP A 208 14.88 -0.87 1.32
N GLU A 209 14.78 0.01 2.32
CA GLU A 209 14.17 -0.27 3.62
C GLU A 209 12.63 -0.16 3.66
N ASP A 210 12.01 0.48 2.66
CA ASP A 210 10.59 0.86 2.66
C ASP A 210 9.72 0.11 1.64
N VAL A 211 10.15 -1.06 1.16
CA VAL A 211 9.42 -1.85 0.15
C VAL A 211 8.99 -3.25 0.64
N GLY A 212 7.96 -3.80 0.00
CA GLY A 212 7.49 -5.17 0.24
C GLY A 212 6.71 -5.39 1.54
N GLY A 213 6.48 -6.66 1.88
CA GLY A 213 5.66 -7.05 3.05
C GLY A 213 6.19 -6.57 4.40
N VAL A 214 7.53 -6.49 4.56
CA VAL A 214 8.17 -5.99 5.78
C VAL A 214 7.81 -4.52 6.01
N ALA A 215 7.89 -3.69 4.97
CA ALA A 215 7.53 -2.28 5.04
C ALA A 215 6.04 -2.08 5.35
N ILE A 216 5.16 -2.85 4.69
CA ILE A 216 3.71 -2.81 4.97
C ILE A 216 3.44 -3.04 6.45
N MET A 217 3.99 -4.11 7.03
CA MET A 217 3.69 -4.45 8.43
C MET A 217 4.33 -3.49 9.42
N LYS A 218 5.59 -3.08 9.20
CA LYS A 218 6.23 -2.05 10.04
C LYS A 218 5.41 -0.77 10.06
N SER A 219 5.01 -0.30 8.89
CA SER A 219 4.16 0.88 8.71
C SER A 219 2.84 0.74 9.46
N MET A 220 2.12 -0.38 9.30
CA MET A 220 0.86 -0.60 10.00
C MET A 220 1.04 -0.63 11.52
N ILE A 221 2.11 -1.23 12.03
CA ILE A 221 2.42 -1.22 13.47
C ILE A 221 2.71 0.20 13.95
N LEU A 222 3.50 0.98 13.21
CA LEU A 222 3.80 2.37 13.60
C LEU A 222 2.55 3.24 13.60
N GLN A 223 1.67 3.11 12.60
CA GLN A 223 0.38 3.80 12.56
C GLN A 223 -0.54 3.39 13.72
N LEU A 224 -0.53 2.10 14.08
CA LEU A 224 -1.26 1.57 15.25
C LEU A 224 -0.74 2.20 16.54
N LEU A 225 0.58 2.25 16.74
CA LEU A 225 1.23 2.85 17.92
C LEU A 225 1.02 4.37 17.99
N LYS A 226 0.98 5.06 16.84
CA LYS A 226 0.70 6.50 16.73
C LYS A 226 -0.73 6.83 17.19
N GLN A 227 -1.70 6.00 16.80
CA GLN A 227 -3.12 6.19 17.16
C GLN A 227 -3.44 5.64 18.57
N HIS A 228 -2.73 4.61 19.03
CA HIS A 228 -2.91 4.02 20.36
C HIS A 228 -1.57 3.89 21.09
N HIS A 229 -1.32 4.79 22.04
CA HIS A 229 -0.04 4.90 22.75
C HIS A 229 0.04 4.06 24.05
N LEU A 230 -1.05 3.42 24.47
CA LEU A 230 -1.18 2.75 25.77
C LEU A 230 -1.01 1.23 25.69
N PHE A 231 0.09 0.76 25.09
CA PHE A 231 0.42 -0.66 25.10
C PHE A 231 1.30 -1.03 26.30
N ASP A 232 0.83 -1.99 27.11
CA ASP A 232 1.69 -2.71 28.05
C ASP A 232 2.48 -3.79 27.28
N LEU A 233 3.77 -3.55 27.07
CA LEU A 233 4.68 -4.46 26.35
C LEU A 233 5.25 -5.58 27.23
N THR A 234 4.79 -5.70 28.48
CA THR A 234 5.27 -6.73 29.40
C THR A 234 5.03 -8.14 28.85
N GLY A 235 6.09 -8.92 28.75
CA GLY A 235 6.03 -10.31 28.28
C GLY A 235 6.05 -10.47 26.76
N LEU A 236 6.29 -9.39 26.00
CA LEU A 236 6.46 -9.44 24.55
C LEU A 236 7.51 -10.48 24.13
N GLU A 237 8.61 -10.59 24.87
CA GLU A 237 9.72 -11.51 24.63
C GLU A 237 9.37 -13.00 24.76
N LYS A 238 8.19 -13.32 25.34
CA LYS A 238 7.70 -14.71 25.44
C LYS A 238 7.05 -15.18 24.15
N ASP A 239 6.42 -14.26 23.43
CA ASP A 239 5.64 -14.55 22.23
C ASP A 239 6.42 -14.20 20.95
N ILE A 240 7.31 -13.20 21.02
CA ILE A 240 8.06 -12.64 19.88
C ILE A 240 9.56 -12.78 20.07
N LYS A 241 10.25 -13.33 19.06
CA LYS A 241 11.71 -13.41 19.03
C LYS A 241 12.30 -12.07 18.63
N LEU A 242 12.76 -11.29 19.61
CA LEU A 242 13.22 -9.91 19.42
C LEU A 242 14.40 -9.78 18.42
N ASP A 243 15.31 -10.75 18.37
CA ASP A 243 16.43 -10.73 17.43
C ASP A 243 15.98 -10.95 15.98
N SER A 244 15.02 -11.86 15.77
CA SER A 244 14.40 -12.08 14.46
C SER A 244 13.55 -10.88 14.02
N LEU A 245 12.86 -10.23 14.97
CA LEU A 245 12.14 -8.99 14.71
C LEU A 245 13.09 -7.88 14.21
N LYS A 246 14.25 -7.71 14.87
CA LYS A 246 15.29 -6.76 14.42
C LYS A 246 15.88 -7.12 13.06
N ALA A 247 15.96 -8.40 12.74
CA ALA A 247 16.46 -8.87 11.45
C ALA A 247 15.43 -8.72 10.30
N GLY A 248 14.24 -8.17 10.56
CA GLY A 248 13.22 -7.98 9.53
C GLY A 248 12.45 -9.26 9.19
N ASP A 249 12.43 -10.26 10.08
CA ASP A 249 11.66 -11.49 9.86
C ASP A 249 10.15 -11.17 9.82
N ILE A 250 9.56 -11.28 8.63
CA ILE A 250 8.16 -10.94 8.39
C ILE A 250 7.20 -11.71 9.27
N ASP A 251 7.50 -12.98 9.59
CA ASP A 251 6.64 -13.81 10.44
C ASP A 251 6.64 -13.28 11.89
N GLN A 252 7.79 -12.81 12.41
CA GLN A 252 7.84 -12.12 13.70
C GLN A 252 7.14 -10.76 13.67
N ILE A 253 7.25 -10.00 12.59
CA ILE A 253 6.59 -8.68 12.48
C ILE A 253 5.07 -8.86 12.41
N CYS A 254 4.57 -9.82 11.62
CA CYS A 254 3.17 -10.24 11.63
C CYS A 254 2.73 -10.69 13.03
N GLY A 255 3.53 -11.53 13.69
CA GLY A 255 3.27 -11.96 15.08
C GLY A 255 3.14 -10.79 16.05
N LEU A 256 4.02 -9.79 15.95
CA LEU A 256 3.97 -8.57 16.76
C LEU A 256 2.69 -7.77 16.48
N PHE A 257 2.30 -7.61 15.22
CA PHE A 257 1.06 -6.91 14.88
C PHE A 257 -0.15 -7.61 15.49
N VAL A 258 -0.27 -8.94 15.33
CA VAL A 258 -1.34 -9.74 15.96
C VAL A 258 -1.32 -9.58 17.49
N TRP A 259 -0.14 -9.62 18.09
CA TRP A 259 0.05 -9.49 19.54
C TRP A 259 -0.46 -8.14 20.08
N LEU A 260 -0.20 -7.06 19.34
CA LEU A 260 -0.67 -5.71 19.66
C LEU A 260 -2.19 -5.62 19.48
N VAL A 261 -2.73 -6.10 18.36
CA VAL A 261 -4.16 -6.02 18.07
C VAL A 261 -5.00 -6.76 19.11
N LYS A 262 -4.54 -7.92 19.60
CA LYS A 262 -5.22 -8.67 20.67
C LYS A 262 -5.32 -7.92 22.00
N ARG A 263 -4.54 -6.86 22.18
CA ARG A 263 -4.50 -6.04 23.41
C ARG A 263 -5.26 -4.72 23.28
N LEU A 264 -5.86 -4.45 22.13
CA LEU A 264 -6.68 -3.26 21.94
C LEU A 264 -7.96 -3.31 22.79
N PRO A 265 -8.42 -2.16 23.33
CA PRO A 265 -9.69 -2.05 24.02
C PRO A 265 -10.89 -2.47 23.16
N ARG A 266 -11.86 -3.18 23.76
CA ARG A 266 -13.03 -3.76 23.07
C ARG A 266 -13.97 -2.75 22.42
N ASN A 267 -13.87 -1.48 22.79
CA ASN A 267 -14.68 -0.39 22.21
C ASN A 267 -14.10 0.15 20.90
N LEU A 268 -12.96 -0.38 20.44
CA LEU A 268 -12.32 0.04 19.20
C LEU A 268 -12.66 -0.91 18.05
N MET A 269 -12.46 -0.41 16.84
CA MET A 269 -12.46 -1.13 15.59
C MET A 269 -11.14 -0.86 14.86
N LEU A 270 -10.52 -1.91 14.33
CA LEU A 270 -9.34 -1.79 13.49
C LEU A 270 -9.74 -1.85 12.02
N VAL A 271 -9.22 -0.93 11.21
CA VAL A 271 -9.36 -0.91 9.76
C VAL A 271 -7.96 -0.94 9.15
N CYS A 272 -7.62 -2.02 8.46
CA CYS A 272 -6.37 -2.18 7.73
C CYS A 272 -6.64 -2.04 6.22
N ILE A 273 -5.93 -1.12 5.57
CA ILE A 273 -6.06 -0.85 4.14
C ILE A 273 -4.70 -1.10 3.46
N ILE A 274 -4.68 -1.92 2.41
CA ILE A 274 -3.53 -2.07 1.51
C ILE A 274 -4.01 -1.67 0.11
N ASP A 275 -3.43 -0.60 -0.43
CA ASP A 275 -3.77 -0.10 -1.75
C ASP A 275 -2.68 -0.38 -2.78
N GLY A 276 -3.10 -0.70 -3.99
CA GLY A 276 -2.19 -0.98 -5.11
C GLY A 276 -1.45 -2.32 -4.97
N ALA A 277 -2.09 -3.35 -4.41
CA ALA A 277 -1.44 -4.64 -4.10
C ALA A 277 -0.65 -5.24 -5.27
N VAL A 278 -1.14 -5.08 -6.50
CA VAL A 278 -0.47 -5.56 -7.73
C VAL A 278 0.97 -5.05 -7.90
N HIS A 279 1.32 -3.88 -7.35
CA HIS A 279 2.69 -3.36 -7.44
C HIS A 279 3.70 -4.25 -6.70
N PHE A 280 3.25 -5.02 -5.70
CA PHE A 280 4.05 -5.96 -4.94
C PHE A 280 3.76 -7.44 -5.30
N GLU A 281 2.89 -7.70 -6.28
CA GLU A 281 2.73 -9.02 -6.93
C GLU A 281 3.82 -9.26 -7.98
N ILE A 282 5.06 -9.20 -7.54
CA ILE A 282 6.23 -9.54 -8.34
C ILE A 282 7.14 -10.44 -7.52
N ASP A 283 7.87 -11.34 -8.18
CA ASP A 283 8.67 -12.42 -7.55
C ASP A 283 9.44 -12.01 -6.29
N VAL A 284 10.01 -10.80 -6.26
CA VAL A 284 10.83 -10.31 -5.15
C VAL A 284 10.04 -9.90 -3.91
N PHE A 285 8.77 -9.50 -4.05
CA PHE A 285 7.93 -8.98 -2.96
C PHE A 285 6.70 -9.85 -2.67
N GLU A 286 6.35 -10.76 -3.58
CA GLU A 286 5.13 -11.56 -3.53
C GLU A 286 5.01 -12.40 -2.26
N ASP A 287 6.06 -13.11 -1.83
CA ASP A 287 6.01 -13.93 -0.61
C ASP A 287 5.73 -13.07 0.63
N GLY A 288 6.38 -11.90 0.71
CA GLY A 288 6.15 -10.94 1.77
C GLY A 288 4.71 -10.43 1.78
N LEU A 289 4.21 -9.97 0.63
CA LEU A 289 2.82 -9.50 0.48
C LEU A 289 1.82 -10.61 0.84
N GLN A 290 2.05 -11.83 0.37
CA GLN A 290 1.21 -12.99 0.66
C GLN A 290 1.11 -13.24 2.17
N LYS A 291 2.24 -13.21 2.89
CA LYS A 291 2.26 -13.39 4.35
C LYS A 291 1.51 -12.28 5.08
N VAL A 292 1.63 -11.04 4.61
CA VAL A 292 0.87 -9.90 5.15
C VAL A 292 -0.63 -10.10 4.99
N ILE A 293 -1.09 -10.39 3.77
CA ILE A 293 -2.51 -10.55 3.48
C ILE A 293 -3.07 -11.73 4.29
N LYS A 294 -2.40 -12.90 4.30
CA LYS A 294 -2.81 -14.05 5.14
C LYS A 294 -2.87 -13.70 6.63
N CYS A 295 -1.92 -12.92 7.13
CA CYS A 295 -1.94 -12.44 8.52
C CYS A 295 -3.19 -11.61 8.81
N LEU A 296 -3.52 -10.65 7.95
CA LEU A 296 -4.70 -9.79 8.12
C LEU A 296 -6.02 -10.55 7.99
N LEU A 297 -6.15 -11.44 7.01
CA LEU A 297 -7.34 -12.28 6.81
C LEU A 297 -7.55 -13.28 7.96
N SER A 298 -6.46 -13.83 8.50
CA SER A 298 -6.52 -14.68 9.69
C SER A 298 -6.97 -13.88 10.92
N LEU A 299 -6.50 -12.64 11.05
CA LEU A 299 -6.82 -11.78 12.19
C LEU A 299 -8.30 -11.36 12.21
N SER A 300 -8.91 -11.10 11.05
CA SER A 300 -10.34 -10.76 10.95
C SER A 300 -11.26 -11.94 11.32
N LYS A 301 -10.78 -13.17 11.22
CA LYS A 301 -11.51 -14.40 11.57
C LYS A 301 -11.20 -14.94 12.96
N ASP A 302 -10.17 -14.41 13.61
CA ASP A 302 -9.71 -14.90 14.90
C ASP A 302 -10.67 -14.48 16.02
N ASN A 303 -11.49 -15.43 16.49
CA ASN A 303 -12.44 -15.24 17.59
C ASN A 303 -11.78 -14.90 18.94
N THR A 304 -10.45 -14.99 19.06
CA THR A 304 -9.70 -14.53 20.24
C THR A 304 -9.41 -13.03 20.22
N VAL A 305 -9.56 -12.38 19.06
CA VAL A 305 -9.47 -10.92 18.93
C VAL A 305 -10.76 -10.30 19.43
N SER A 306 -10.64 -9.37 20.39
CA SER A 306 -11.80 -8.82 21.09
C SER A 306 -12.44 -7.60 20.42
N ILE A 307 -11.84 -7.14 19.32
CA ILE A 307 -12.32 -6.01 18.50
C ILE A 307 -12.69 -6.48 17.08
N PRO A 308 -13.62 -5.81 16.39
CA PRO A 308 -13.81 -6.02 14.97
C PRO A 308 -12.58 -5.57 14.16
N VAL A 309 -12.20 -6.36 13.16
CA VAL A 309 -11.09 -6.06 12.23
C VAL A 309 -11.62 -6.04 10.81
N LYS A 310 -11.47 -4.90 10.13
CA LYS A 310 -11.82 -4.72 8.72
C LYS A 310 -10.57 -4.71 7.89
N VAL A 311 -10.56 -5.52 6.82
CA VAL A 311 -9.45 -5.58 5.87
C VAL A 311 -9.96 -5.12 4.52
N LEU A 312 -9.33 -4.12 3.93
CA LEU A 312 -9.57 -3.71 2.55
C LEU A 312 -8.25 -3.84 1.79
N VAL A 313 -8.29 -4.61 0.72
CA VAL A 313 -7.20 -4.66 -0.26
C VAL A 313 -7.74 -4.13 -1.58
N THR A 314 -7.01 -3.22 -2.19
CA THR A 314 -7.38 -2.66 -3.50
C THR A 314 -6.25 -2.86 -4.49
N SER A 315 -6.61 -2.98 -5.76
CA SER A 315 -5.66 -3.01 -6.87
C SER A 315 -6.24 -2.29 -8.07
N PRO A 316 -5.47 -1.45 -8.80
CA PRO A 316 -5.96 -0.75 -9.99
C PRO A 316 -6.36 -1.68 -11.16
N ILE A 317 -5.90 -2.92 -11.10
CA ILE A 317 -6.12 -3.99 -12.08
C ILE A 317 -6.34 -5.32 -11.35
N GLN A 318 -6.68 -6.37 -12.09
CA GLN A 318 -6.83 -7.71 -11.52
C GLN A 318 -5.52 -8.24 -10.97
N THR A 319 -5.63 -8.95 -9.85
CA THR A 319 -4.51 -9.63 -9.18
C THR A 319 -4.68 -11.15 -9.31
N GLU A 320 -3.56 -11.86 -9.40
CA GLU A 320 -3.59 -13.32 -9.43
C GLU A 320 -3.44 -13.86 -8.02
N MET A 321 -2.33 -13.53 -7.36
CA MET A 321 -1.99 -14.06 -6.04
C MET A 321 -2.98 -13.57 -4.98
N THR A 322 -3.19 -12.26 -4.87
CA THR A 322 -4.11 -11.64 -3.90
C THR A 322 -5.54 -12.11 -4.14
N GLY A 323 -5.99 -12.14 -5.40
CA GLY A 323 -7.29 -12.69 -5.78
C GLY A 323 -7.49 -14.13 -5.29
N ASN A 324 -6.47 -14.98 -5.44
CA ASN A 324 -6.52 -16.37 -4.96
C ASN A 324 -6.58 -16.46 -3.44
N LEU A 325 -5.84 -15.61 -2.70
CA LEU A 325 -5.91 -15.60 -1.23
C LEU A 325 -7.31 -15.31 -0.71
N PHE A 326 -8.01 -14.34 -1.31
CA PHE A 326 -9.38 -14.01 -0.90
C PHE A 326 -10.36 -15.15 -1.20
N ARG A 327 -10.14 -15.92 -2.28
CA ARG A 327 -10.96 -17.08 -2.66
C ARG A 327 -10.67 -18.31 -1.79
N GLU A 328 -9.41 -18.67 -1.59
CA GLU A 328 -9.00 -19.85 -0.81
C GLU A 328 -9.44 -19.79 0.65
N GLU A 329 -9.47 -18.58 1.21
CA GLU A 329 -9.74 -18.35 2.62
C GLU A 329 -11.24 -18.34 3.01
N GLY A 330 -12.16 -18.69 2.10
CA GLY A 330 -13.57 -18.88 2.49
C GLY A 330 -14.39 -19.72 1.51
N ASP A 331 -15.56 -20.15 1.97
CA ASP A 331 -16.63 -20.70 1.12
C ASP A 331 -16.98 -19.71 -0.01
N ASP A 332 -17.67 -20.18 -1.05
CA ASP A 332 -18.14 -19.49 -2.29
C ASP A 332 -18.97 -18.19 -2.08
N ASP A 333 -18.62 -17.36 -1.09
CA ASP A 333 -19.22 -16.07 -0.77
C ASP A 333 -18.52 -14.97 -1.57
N ASP A 334 -19.08 -14.68 -2.74
CA ASP A 334 -18.71 -13.56 -3.61
C ASP A 334 -18.80 -12.19 -2.90
N SER A 335 -19.38 -12.11 -1.69
CA SER A 335 -19.55 -10.83 -0.95
C SER A 335 -18.26 -10.21 -0.40
N ARG A 336 -17.11 -10.86 -0.64
CA ARG A 336 -15.75 -10.40 -0.29
C ARG A 336 -14.99 -9.79 -1.48
N PHE A 337 -15.63 -9.70 -2.64
CA PHE A 337 -14.97 -9.30 -3.87
C PHE A 337 -15.80 -8.29 -4.67
N ILE A 338 -15.15 -7.24 -5.18
CA ILE A 338 -15.71 -6.31 -6.15
C ILE A 338 -14.73 -6.22 -7.32
N SER A 339 -15.17 -6.68 -8.50
CA SER A 339 -14.46 -6.41 -9.75
C SER A 339 -15.13 -5.29 -10.51
N LEU A 340 -14.40 -4.20 -10.70
CA LEU A 340 -14.83 -3.06 -11.50
C LEU A 340 -14.99 -3.42 -12.98
N GLU A 341 -14.43 -4.53 -13.48
CA GLU A 341 -14.68 -5.02 -14.84
C GLU A 341 -16.17 -5.35 -15.06
N SER A 342 -16.84 -5.86 -14.04
CA SER A 342 -18.27 -6.22 -14.10
C SER A 342 -19.21 -5.02 -14.17
N PHE A 343 -18.72 -3.82 -13.89
CA PHE A 343 -19.55 -2.61 -13.89
C PHE A 343 -19.83 -2.17 -15.33
N PRO A 344 -21.06 -1.70 -15.61
CA PRO A 344 -21.40 -1.20 -16.93
C PRO A 344 -20.46 -0.06 -17.30
N GLU A 345 -19.99 -0.05 -18.56
CA GLU A 345 -19.28 1.11 -19.07
C GLU A 345 -20.18 2.33 -18.96
N ILE A 346 -19.77 3.30 -18.16
CA ILE A 346 -20.45 4.57 -18.06
C ILE A 346 -20.21 5.27 -19.40
N ASN A 347 -21.29 5.66 -20.08
CA ASN A 347 -21.15 6.53 -21.24
C ASN A 347 -20.70 7.91 -20.74
N TYR A 348 -19.38 8.14 -20.73
CA TYR A 348 -18.76 9.29 -20.08
C TYR A 348 -19.20 10.64 -20.66
N LEU A 349 -19.71 10.65 -21.90
CA LEU A 349 -20.37 11.82 -22.47
C LEU A 349 -21.62 12.19 -21.68
N SER A 350 -22.42 11.22 -21.25
CA SER A 350 -23.62 11.47 -20.43
C SER A 350 -23.26 12.01 -19.05
N ALA A 351 -22.25 11.45 -18.39
CA ALA A 351 -21.81 11.88 -17.06
C ALA A 351 -21.13 13.26 -17.08
N ALA A 352 -20.35 13.56 -18.13
CA ALA A 352 -19.81 14.90 -18.34
C ALA A 352 -20.91 15.92 -18.67
N ILE A 353 -21.89 15.55 -19.50
CA ILE A 353 -23.05 16.40 -19.81
C ILE A 353 -23.95 16.63 -18.59
N GLU A 354 -24.16 15.62 -17.74
CA GLU A 354 -24.90 15.75 -16.49
C GLU A 354 -24.14 16.63 -15.48
N SER A 355 -22.82 16.45 -15.36
CA SER A 355 -21.98 17.33 -14.54
C SER A 355 -21.99 18.78 -15.05
N ASP A 356 -21.96 19.01 -16.37
CA ASP A 356 -22.04 20.35 -16.96
C ASP A 356 -23.43 20.98 -16.80
N ARG A 357 -24.49 20.16 -16.88
CA ARG A 357 -25.88 20.62 -16.68
C ARG A 357 -26.13 21.01 -15.23
N GLU A 358 -25.65 20.22 -14.27
CA GLU A 358 -25.75 20.51 -12.84
C GLU A 358 -24.95 21.76 -12.45
N MET A 359 -23.77 21.97 -13.07
CA MET A 359 -22.95 23.17 -12.87
C MET A 359 -23.63 24.44 -13.39
N ASN A 360 -24.26 24.38 -14.58
CA ASN A 360 -25.02 25.50 -15.14
C ASN A 360 -26.29 25.81 -14.33
N GLU A 361 -27.01 24.79 -13.87
CA GLU A 361 -28.20 24.97 -13.02
C GLU A 361 -27.84 25.62 -11.67
N GLN A 362 -26.67 25.33 -11.10
CA GLN A 362 -26.16 25.99 -9.89
C GLN A 362 -25.74 27.45 -10.13
N MET A 363 -25.13 27.75 -11.27
CA MET A 363 -24.76 29.12 -11.66
C MET A 363 -26.01 30.00 -11.85
N ASP A 364 -27.01 29.48 -12.57
CA ASP A 364 -28.28 30.19 -12.80
C ASP A 364 -29.06 30.44 -11.49
N ALA A 365 -28.99 29.50 -10.54
CA ALA A 365 -29.59 29.66 -9.22
C ALA A 365 -28.86 30.69 -8.33
N TYR A 366 -27.57 30.91 -8.57
CA TYR A 366 -26.77 31.91 -7.86
C TYR A 366 -27.01 33.32 -8.41
N GLU A 367 -27.17 33.45 -9.73
CA GLU A 367 -27.47 34.74 -10.38
C GLU A 367 -28.92 35.20 -10.16
N GLY A 368 -29.88 34.28 -10.07
CA GLY A 368 -31.30 34.60 -9.85
C GLY A 368 -31.66 35.07 -8.42
N ASN A 369 -30.74 35.00 -7.45
CA ASN A 369 -30.95 35.48 -6.08
C ASN A 369 -30.39 36.91 -5.82
N HIS A 370 -29.87 37.56 -6.87
CA HIS A 370 -29.29 38.91 -6.80
C HIS A 370 -30.08 39.98 -7.56
N GLU A 371 -31.31 39.68 -8.03
CA GLU A 371 -32.24 40.66 -8.60
C GLU A 371 -33.32 41.15 -7.62
#